data_AF-A0A969V690-F1
#
_entry.id   AF-A0A969V690-F1
#
_cell.length_a   1.000
_cell.length_b   1.000
_cell.length_c   1.000
_cell.angle_alpha   90.00
_cell.angle_beta   90.00
_cell.angle_gamma   90.00
#
_symmetry.space_group_name_H-M   'P 1'
#
loop_
_entity.id
_entity.type
_entity.pdbx_description
1 polymer ?
#
loop_
_entity_poly.entity_id
_entity_poly.type
_entity_poly.pdbx_seq_one_letter_code
_entity_poly.pdbx_strand_id
1 'polypeptide(L)' 'MRSQRTTHHLAFKRSEAGESDIQVQAFAADNPQVIEICQLHQVDPKLAIGGAFVSWQGAMGWDREEENHEGST' A
#
# COMPACT_ATOMS: atom_id res chain seq x y z
N MET A 1 7.28 -8.42 4.09
CA MET A 1 7.25 -8.28 5.57
C MET A 1 5.82 -8.54 6.02
N ARG A 2 5.60 -9.14 7.19
CA ARG A 2 4.24 -9.38 7.69
C ARG A 2 3.80 -8.20 8.56
N SER A 3 2.62 -7.67 8.31
CA SER A 3 1.99 -6.58 9.03
C SER A 3 0.70 -7.07 9.70
N GLN A 4 0.42 -6.58 10.90
CA GLN A 4 -0.85 -6.83 11.60
C GLN A 4 -1.55 -5.49 11.81
N ARG A 5 -2.82 -5.41 11.37
CA ARG A 5 -3.67 -4.23 11.49
C ARG A 5 -4.89 -4.56 12.34
N THR A 6 -5.24 -3.66 13.26
CA THR A 6 -6.50 -3.73 14.00
C THR A 6 -7.34 -2.50 13.70
N THR A 7 -8.55 -2.71 13.20
CA THR A 7 -9.52 -1.66 12.92
C THR A 7 -10.58 -1.63 14.02
N HIS A 8 -10.82 -0.46 14.63
CA HIS A 8 -11.85 -0.29 15.65
C HIS A 8 -13.12 0.34 15.05
N HIS A 9 -14.22 -0.40 15.04
CA HIS A 9 -15.54 0.07 14.62
C HIS A 9 -16.28 0.67 15.82
N LEU A 10 -15.91 1.89 16.21
CA LEU A 10 -16.39 2.55 17.44
C LEU A 10 -17.91 2.65 17.53
N ALA A 11 -18.58 2.96 16.41
CA ALA A 11 -20.04 3.01 16.32
C ALA A 11 -20.72 1.67 16.71
N PHE A 12 -20.03 0.55 16.50
CA PHE A 12 -20.53 -0.79 16.77
C PHE A 12 -19.84 -1.47 17.96
N LYS A 13 -18.92 -0.77 18.65
CA LYS A 13 -18.08 -1.31 19.73
C LYS A 13 -17.41 -2.65 19.35
N ARG A 14 -16.95 -2.77 18.11
CA ARG A 14 -16.28 -3.97 17.58
C ARG A 14 -14.85 -3.66 17.14
N SER A 15 -14.04 -4.68 17.03
CA SER A 15 -12.67 -4.58 16.49
C SER A 15 -12.40 -5.77 15.58
N GLU A 16 -11.71 -5.52 14.48
CA GLU A 16 -11.34 -6.52 13.49
C GLU A 16 -9.83 -6.53 13.34
N ALA A 17 -9.24 -7.73 13.42
CA ALA A 17 -7.82 -7.94 13.19
C ALA A 17 -7.63 -8.52 11.77
N GLY A 18 -6.67 -7.96 11.03
CA GLY A 18 -6.27 -8.44 9.72
C GLY A 18 -4.76 -8.55 9.64
N GLU A 19 -4.29 -9.51 8.85
CA GLU A 19 -2.86 -9.69 8.55
C GLU A 19 -2.62 -9.45 7.08
N SER A 20 -1.43 -8.93 6.75
CA SER A 20 -1.05 -8.69 5.36
C SER A 20 0.44 -8.88 5.16
N ASP A 21 0.82 -9.43 4.02
CA ASP A 21 2.19 -9.38 3.54
C ASP A 21 2.39 -8.13 2.71
N ILE A 22 3.32 -7.28 3.13
CA ILE A 22 3.66 -6.01 2.48
C ILE A 22 5.04 -6.13 1.84
N GLN A 23 5.16 -5.71 0.58
CA GLN A 23 6.43 -5.53 -0.11
C GLN A 23 6.66 -4.03 -0.33
N VAL A 24 7.87 -3.57 -0.01
CA VAL A 24 8.29 -2.19 -0.24
C VAL A 24 9.55 -2.22 -1.10
N GLN A 25 9.55 -1.47 -2.19
CA GLN A 25 10.70 -1.29 -3.06
C GLN A 25 11.01 0.19 -3.21
N ALA A 26 12.25 0.59 -2.91
CA ALA A 26 12.71 1.94 -3.18
C ALA A 26 13.00 2.10 -4.69
N PHE A 27 12.53 3.21 -5.26
CA PHE A 27 12.80 3.62 -6.62
C PHE A 27 13.74 4.83 -6.62
N ALA A 28 14.70 4.82 -7.54
CA ALA A 28 15.54 5.97 -7.81
C ALA A 28 14.74 7.10 -8.47
N ALA A 29 15.25 8.33 -8.39
CA ALA A 29 14.58 9.53 -8.93
C ALA A 29 14.35 9.47 -10.45
N ASP A 30 15.16 8.72 -11.17
CA ASP A 30 15.08 8.52 -12.62
C ASP A 30 14.13 7.38 -13.02
N ASN A 31 13.49 6.71 -12.06
CA ASN A 31 12.52 5.65 -12.36
C ASN A 31 11.31 6.24 -13.14
N PRO A 32 10.88 5.61 -14.25
CA PRO A 32 9.76 6.10 -15.06
C PRO A 32 8.46 6.33 -14.28
N GLN A 33 8.13 5.46 -13.31
CA GLN A 33 6.91 5.60 -12.51
C GLN A 33 6.99 6.83 -11.58
N VAL A 34 8.18 7.16 -11.07
CA VAL A 34 8.39 8.38 -10.27
C VAL A 34 8.21 9.62 -11.14
N ILE A 35 8.80 9.63 -12.33
CA ILE A 35 8.69 10.73 -13.30
C ILE A 35 7.23 10.94 -13.71
N GLU A 36 6.49 9.87 -14.00
CA GLU A 36 5.09 9.92 -14.40
C GLU A 36 4.20 10.52 -13.30
N ILE A 37 4.39 10.12 -12.04
CA ILE A 37 3.67 10.69 -10.89
C ILE A 37 4.01 12.18 -10.73
N CYS A 38 5.29 12.56 -10.84
CA CYS A 38 5.69 13.97 -10.78
C CYS A 38 4.99 14.80 -11.88
N GLN A 39 4.94 14.29 -13.11
CA GLN A 39 4.25 14.95 -14.23
C GLN A 39 2.74 15.08 -13.99
N LEU A 40 2.09 14.02 -13.50
CA LEU A 40 0.67 14.02 -13.14
C LEU A 40 0.32 15.13 -12.13
N HIS A 41 1.21 15.35 -11.16
CA HIS A 41 1.05 16.36 -10.11
C HIS A 41 1.68 17.72 -10.45
N GLN A 42 2.18 17.91 -11.68
CA GLN A 42 2.83 19.15 -12.13
C GLN A 42 4.04 19.56 -11.27
N VAL A 43 4.78 18.57 -10.77
CA VAL A 43 6.03 18.74 -10.01
C VAL A 43 7.22 18.48 -10.94
N ASP A 44 8.26 19.32 -10.87
CA ASP A 44 9.52 19.05 -11.58
C ASP A 44 10.16 17.74 -11.06
N PRO A 45 10.30 16.68 -11.88
CA PRO A 45 10.86 15.40 -11.44
C PRO A 45 12.28 15.52 -10.87
N LYS A 46 13.04 16.57 -11.23
CA LYS A 46 14.39 16.80 -10.69
C LYS A 46 14.40 17.16 -9.19
N LEU A 47 13.24 17.52 -8.64
CA LEU A 47 13.09 17.78 -7.21
C LEU A 47 12.80 16.48 -6.42
N ALA A 48 12.44 15.39 -7.08
CA ALA A 48 12.21 14.11 -6.43
C ALA A 48 13.54 13.46 -6.05
N ILE A 49 13.64 12.97 -4.81
CA ILE A 49 14.80 12.20 -4.33
C ILE A 49 14.68 10.72 -4.76
N GLY A 50 13.48 10.29 -5.13
CA GLY A 50 13.12 8.92 -5.46
C GLY A 50 11.64 8.67 -5.23
N GLY A 51 11.26 7.40 -5.24
CA GLY A 51 9.91 6.95 -4.89
C GLY A 51 9.95 5.67 -4.08
N ALA A 52 8.77 5.21 -3.67
CA ALA A 52 8.59 3.90 -3.08
C ALA A 52 7.38 3.25 -3.73
N PHE A 53 7.56 2.02 -4.19
CA PHE A 53 6.46 1.15 -4.59
C PHE A 53 6.11 0.24 -3.41
N VAL A 54 4.84 0.25 -3.03
CA VAL A 54 4.33 -0.53 -1.91
C VAL A 54 3.19 -1.40 -2.40
N SER A 55 3.36 -2.72 -2.33
CA SER A 55 2.29 -3.68 -2.57
C SER A 55 1.92 -4.42 -1.30
N TRP A 56 0.67 -4.85 -1.20
CA TRP A 56 0.18 -5.64 -0.08
C TRP A 56 -0.76 -6.75 -0.56
N GLN A 57 -0.71 -7.88 0.15
CA GLN A 57 -1.63 -9.00 0.02
C GLN A 57 -2.22 -9.28 1.41
N GLY A 58 -3.51 -8.97 1.59
CA GLY A 58 -4.20 -9.13 2.86
C GLY A 58 -5.05 -10.39 2.90
N ALA A 59 -4.98 -11.12 4.02
CA ALA A 59 -5.92 -12.18 4.36
C ALA A 59 -6.78 -11.72 5.55
N MET A 60 -8.11 -11.72 5.41
CA MET A 60 -9.02 -11.46 6.51
C MET A 60 -9.48 -12.78 7.14
N GLY A 61 -9.62 -12.81 8.48
CA GLY A 61 -9.98 -14.03 9.23
C GLY A 61 -11.38 -14.59 8.92
N TRP A 62 -12.15 -13.95 8.05
CA TRP A 62 -13.46 -14.38 7.56
C TRP A 62 -13.44 -14.74 6.06
N ASP A 63 -12.27 -14.77 5.42
CA ASP A 63 -12.11 -15.10 4.01
C ASP A 63 -12.62 -16.52 3.73
N ARG A 64 -13.85 -16.58 3.23
CA ARG A 64 -14.29 -17.64 2.32
C ARG A 64 -13.54 -17.42 1.01
N GLU A 65 -12.36 -18.03 0.88
CA GLU A 65 -11.55 -18.38 -0.31
C GLU A 65 -11.48 -17.46 -1.56
N GLU A 66 -12.24 -16.38 -1.72
CA GLU A 66 -12.38 -15.63 -2.98
C GLU A 66 -12.27 -14.08 -2.89
N GLU A 67 -12.11 -13.47 -1.70
CA GLU A 67 -11.89 -12.02 -1.57
C GLU A 67 -10.46 -11.69 -1.11
N ASN A 68 -9.48 -11.99 -1.96
CA ASN A 68 -8.09 -11.58 -1.70
C ASN A 68 -7.97 -10.05 -1.85
N HIS A 69 -7.67 -9.36 -0.75
CA HIS A 69 -7.55 -7.90 -0.74
C HIS A 69 -6.13 -7.50 -1.14
N GLU A 70 -5.87 -7.51 -2.45
CA GLU A 70 -4.59 -7.12 -3.06
C GLU A 70 -4.61 -5.68 -3.56
N GLY A 71 -3.47 -4.99 -3.44
CA GLY A 71 -3.30 -3.65 -4.01
C GLY A 71 -1.83 -3.21 -4.05
N SER A 72 -1.58 -2.15 -4.79
CA SER A 72 -0.26 -1.53 -4.89
C SER A 72 -0.36 -0.03 -5.11
N THR A 73 0.61 0.72 -4.60
CA THR A 73 0.74 2.17 -4.79
C THR A 73 2.20 2.60 -4.91
#